data_AF-A0A6H1RGZ3-F1
#
_entry.id   AF-A0A6H1RGZ3-F1
#
_cell.length_a   1.000
_cell.length_b   1.000
_cell.length_c   1.000
_cell.angle_alpha   90.00
_cell.angle_beta   90.00
_cell.angle_gamma   90.00
#
_symmetry.space_group_name_H-M   'P 1'
#
loop_
_entity.id
_entity.type
_entity.pdbx_description
1 polymer ?
#
loop_
_entity_poly.entity_id
_entity_poly.type
_entity_poly.pdbx_seq_one_letter_code
_entity_poly.pdbx_strand_id
1 'polypeptide(L)' 'MLYGLDLVGPGVVPIAQWRPEHGDLDLQPPTPLGYAAVARKP' A
#
# COMPACT_ATOMS: atom_id res chain seq x y z
N MET A 1 5.95 13.61 -1.28
CA MET A 1 4.66 14.23 -0.86
C MET A 1 3.63 13.87 -1.91
N LEU A 2 2.53 13.20 -1.55
CA LEU A 2 1.51 12.71 -2.50
C LEU A 2 0.36 13.72 -2.73
N TYR A 3 0.56 14.98 -2.35
CA TYR A 3 -0.47 16.02 -2.48
C TYR A 3 -0.81 16.30 -3.94
N GLY A 4 -2.09 16.52 -4.22
CA GLY A 4 -2.60 16.81 -5.56
C GLY A 4 -2.68 15.59 -6.49
N LEU A 5 -2.55 14.38 -5.97
CA LEU A 5 -2.77 13.14 -6.70
C LEU A 5 -3.98 12.39 -6.14
N ASP A 6 -4.70 11.69 -7.00
CA ASP A 6 -5.86 10.90 -6.61
C ASP A 6 -5.40 9.50 -6.16
N LEU A 7 -5.36 9.28 -4.85
CA LEU A 7 -4.96 7.99 -4.28
C LEU A 7 -5.93 6.88 -4.69
N VAL A 8 -5.39 5.80 -5.25
CA VAL A 8 -6.15 4.59 -5.54
C VAL A 8 -6.31 3.81 -4.24
N GLY A 9 -7.48 3.22 -3.99
CA GLY A 9 -7.67 2.36 -2.81
C GLY A 9 -6.71 1.17 -2.82
N PRO A 10 -6.05 0.85 -1.69
CA PRO A 10 -6.34 1.29 -0.31
C PRO A 10 -5.65 2.57 0.24
N GLY A 11 -4.96 3.38 -0.58
CA GLY A 11 -4.35 4.64 -0.14
C GLY A 11 -2.85 4.54 0.19
N VAL A 12 -2.46 4.66 1.45
CA VAL A 12 -1.06 4.43 1.91
C VAL A 12 -1.10 3.36 3.00
N VAL A 13 -0.53 2.20 2.75
CA VAL A 13 -0.56 1.04 3.67
C VAL A 13 0.80 0.33 3.69
N PRO A 14 1.09 -0.52 4.70
CA PRO A 14 2.22 -1.45 4.62
C PRO A 14 2.24 -2.19 3.29
N ILE A 15 3.42 -2.39 2.71
CA ILE A 15 3.57 -2.94 1.36
C ILE A 15 2.77 -4.25 1.17
N ALA A 16 2.86 -5.17 2.14
CA ALA A 16 2.15 -6.46 2.10
C ALA A 16 0.61 -6.35 2.14
N GLN A 17 0.06 -5.19 2.50
CA GLN A 17 -1.39 -4.95 2.56
C GLN A 17 -1.93 -4.28 1.30
N TRP A 18 -1.06 -3.98 0.32
CA TRP A 18 -1.49 -3.35 -0.92
C TRP A 18 -2.11 -4.38 -1.86
N ARG A 19 -3.44 -4.53 -1.82
CA ARG A 19 -4.21 -5.48 -2.67
C ARG A 19 -3.57 -6.88 -2.66
N PRO A 20 -3.42 -7.49 -1.47
CA PRO A 20 -2.71 -8.75 -1.32
C PRO A 20 -3.37 -9.86 -2.11
N GLU A 21 -2.56 -10.77 -2.62
CA GLU A 21 -2.99 -12.06 -3.12
C GLU A 21 -3.07 -13.08 -1.95
N HIS A 22 -3.51 -14.30 -2.27
CA HIS A 22 -3.63 -15.35 -1.26
C HIS A 22 -2.25 -15.72 -0.69
N GLY A 23 -2.09 -15.60 0.64
CA GLY A 23 -0.86 -15.93 1.35
C GLY A 23 0.10 -14.75 1.59
N ASP A 24 -0.11 -13.59 0.96
CA ASP A 24 0.77 -12.42 1.13
C ASP A 24 0.77 -11.89 2.57
N LEU A 25 -0.39 -11.96 3.24
CA LEU A 25 -0.53 -11.50 4.62
C LEU A 25 0.21 -12.40 5.62
N ASP A 26 0.43 -13.67 5.28
CA ASP A 26 1.19 -14.60 6.13
C ASP A 26 2.69 -14.28 6.14
N LEU A 27 3.17 -13.56 5.11
CA LEU A 27 4.54 -13.09 4.98
C LEU A 27 4.77 -11.72 5.64
N GLN A 28 3.71 -11.10 6.17
CA GLN A 28 3.82 -9.76 6.73
C GLN A 28 4.65 -9.77 8.04
N PRO A 29 5.72 -8.96 8.14
CA PRO A 29 6.45 -8.83 9.39
C PRO A 29 5.57 -8.14 10.46
N PRO A 30 5.82 -8.38 11.76
CA PRO A 30 5.10 -7.71 12.84
C PRO A 30 5.21 -6.18 12.78
N THR A 31 6.36 -5.68 12.31
CA THR A 31 6.63 -4.26 12.09
C THR A 31 6.75 -4.00 10.58
N PRO A 32 5.94 -3.10 10.01
CA PRO A 32 6.08 -2.70 8.61
C PRO A 32 7.46 -2.11 8.33
N LEU A 33 8.18 -2.68 7.36
CA LEU A 33 9.48 -2.17 6.92
C LEU A 33 9.35 -1.06 5.85
N GLY A 34 8.15 -0.86 5.32
CA GLY A 34 7.87 0.13 4.28
C GLY A 34 6.38 0.23 3.96
N TYR A 35 6.03 1.30 3.24
CA TYR A 35 4.67 1.61 2.83
C TYR A 35 4.57 1.72 1.31
N ALA A 36 3.43 1.29 0.77
CA ALA A 36 3.08 1.43 -0.64
C ALA A 36 1.89 2.37 -0.80
N ALA A 37 1.88 3.10 -1.91
CA ALA A 37 0.77 3.90 -2.36
C ALA A 37 0.78 3.98 -3.89
N VAL A 38 -0.40 3.92 -4.50
CA VAL A 38 -0.58 4.20 -5.93
C VAL A 38 -1.52 5.36 -6.07
N ALA A 39 -1.19 6.30 -6.96
CA ALA A 39 -2.01 7.46 -7.23
C ALA A 39 -2.14 7.67 -8.73
N ARG A 40 -3.28 8.22 -9.16
CA ARG A 40 -3.47 8.71 -10.52
C ARG A 40 -3.06 10.18 -10.57
N LYS A 41 -2.46 10.58 -11.68
CA LYS A 41 -2.38 11.99 -12.04
C LYS A 41 -3.80 12.43 -12.42
N PRO A 42 -4.28 13.58 -11.90
CA PRO A 42 -5.53 14.17 -12.34
C PRO A 42 -5.58 14.38 -13.87
#